data_AF-A0AAV1I8F5-F1
#
_entry.id   AF-A0AAV1I8F5-F1
#
_cell.length_a   1.000
_cell.length_b   1.000
_cell.length_c   1.000
_cell.angle_alpha   90.00
_cell.angle_beta   90.00
_cell.angle_gamma   90.00
#
_symmetry.space_group_name_H-M   'P 1'
#
loop_
_entity.id
_entity.type
_entity.pdbx_description
1 polymer ?
#
loop_
_entity_poly.entity_id
_entity_poly.type
_entity_poly.pdbx_seq_one_letter_code
_entity_poly.pdbx_strand_id
1 'polypeptide(L)'
;MAAPLGLKPAHSVHGSCKASFRGLTSSLQKLSLGGSAERRQRLSVQAGRVCDLTGKKANNGYTVTFSHKRIKKLQGVNLQYKKVFWPEEKRWVRLRISTKAMKTVERKGLQAMAKEAGLDLYSLPYTDARPQRLEWLAQQPVNPPMSQTRVGKSRRMKNPEKLAASKKKPLVARYILGNRVILTRDPAYVPEYAN
;
A
#
# COMPACT_ATOMS: atom_id res chain seq x y z
N MET A 1 51.54 3.90 66.89
CA MET A 1 50.97 4.14 68.23
C MET A 1 49.73 5.02 68.07
N ALA A 2 48.64 4.63 68.73
CA ALA A 2 47.39 5.38 68.96
C ALA A 2 46.51 5.80 67.76
N ALA A 3 45.44 5.02 67.51
CA ALA A 3 44.09 5.57 67.35
C ALA A 3 43.67 6.23 68.69
N PRO A 4 42.59 7.06 68.85
CA PRO A 4 41.25 6.95 68.26
C PRO A 4 40.61 8.35 68.01
N LEU A 5 39.37 8.61 67.60
CA LEU A 5 38.07 8.33 68.22
C LEU A 5 37.00 8.80 67.21
N GLY A 6 35.96 7.98 67.01
CA GLY A 6 34.75 8.42 66.32
C GLY A 6 33.84 9.23 67.23
N LEU A 7 32.85 9.90 66.62
CA LEU A 7 31.54 10.23 67.17
C LEU A 7 30.60 10.66 66.01
N LYS A 8 29.60 9.82 65.71
CA LYS A 8 28.27 10.27 65.22
C LYS A 8 27.43 10.62 66.49
N PRO A 9 26.19 11.20 66.49
CA PRO A 9 25.22 11.33 65.39
C PRO A 9 24.31 12.61 65.43
N ALA A 10 23.28 12.60 64.55
CA ALA A 10 21.97 13.27 64.67
C ALA A 10 21.95 14.83 64.55
N HIS A 11 21.02 15.49 63.86
CA HIS A 11 19.57 15.31 63.79
C HIS A 11 19.00 15.95 62.50
N SER A 12 17.85 15.42 62.08
CA SER A 12 16.95 15.96 61.07
C SER A 12 16.20 17.19 61.60
N VAL A 13 16.14 18.29 60.83
CA VAL A 13 14.97 19.18 60.82
C VAL A 13 14.84 19.93 59.49
N HIS A 14 13.58 20.21 59.14
CA HIS A 14 13.03 20.67 57.88
C HIS A 14 13.55 22.00 57.34
N GLY A 15 13.47 22.11 56.01
CA GLY A 15 14.04 23.18 55.21
C GLY A 15 13.43 24.56 55.37
N SER A 16 14.12 25.53 54.76
CA SER A 16 13.49 26.73 54.24
C SER A 16 14.22 27.16 52.97
N CYS A 17 13.39 27.54 52.01
CA CYS A 17 13.72 28.02 50.69
C CYS A 17 14.51 29.33 50.81
N LYS A 18 15.61 29.49 50.07
CA LYS A 18 16.06 30.78 49.55
C LYS A 18 16.94 30.58 48.33
N ALA A 19 16.73 31.49 47.39
CA ALA A 19 17.01 31.37 45.97
C ALA A 19 18.48 31.58 45.59
N SER A 20 18.70 31.41 44.28
CA SER A 20 19.79 31.92 43.44
C SER A 20 21.02 31.03 43.27
N PHE A 21 21.08 30.32 42.14
CA PHE A 21 22.05 30.71 41.11
C PHE A 21 21.65 30.20 39.72
N ARG A 22 22.02 30.99 38.73
CA ARG A 22 21.63 30.95 37.33
C ARG A 22 22.24 29.75 36.62
N GLY A 23 21.43 29.06 35.82
CA GLY A 23 21.86 27.97 34.95
C GLY A 23 20.80 27.68 33.89
N LEU A 24 20.41 28.70 33.12
CA LEU A 24 19.65 28.54 31.88
C LEU A 24 20.63 28.06 30.81
N THR A 25 20.78 26.75 30.62
CA THR A 25 21.27 26.21 29.35
C THR A 25 20.52 24.93 28.97
N SER A 26 19.77 25.05 27.88
CA SER A 26 19.20 23.97 27.07
C SER A 26 18.21 23.01 27.73
N SER A 27 17.15 23.52 28.39
CA SER A 27 15.90 22.75 28.40
C SER A 27 15.31 22.80 27.01
N LEU A 28 15.26 21.65 26.33
CA LEU A 28 14.37 21.33 25.23
C LEU A 28 13.67 22.56 24.62
N GLN A 29 14.31 23.17 23.61
CA GLN A 29 13.50 23.66 22.52
C GLN A 29 12.80 22.41 21.97
N LYS A 30 11.54 22.23 22.40
CA LYS A 30 10.56 21.47 21.66
C LYS A 30 10.66 22.00 20.24
N LEU A 31 11.43 21.30 19.41
CA LEU A 31 11.16 21.21 18.01
C LEU A 31 9.73 20.69 17.96
N SER A 32 8.78 21.62 17.91
CA SER A 32 7.54 21.37 17.23
C SER A 32 7.93 21.09 15.79
N LEU A 33 8.37 19.85 15.53
CA LEU A 33 8.01 19.14 14.33
C LEU A 33 6.48 19.01 14.37
N GLY A 34 5.80 20.16 14.28
CA GLY A 34 4.53 20.30 13.61
C GLY A 34 4.80 20.11 12.12
N GLY A 35 5.43 18.99 11.76
CA GLY A 35 4.96 18.28 10.60
C GLY A 35 3.52 17.97 10.95
N SER A 36 2.61 18.84 10.50
CA SER A 36 1.38 18.32 9.95
C SER A 36 1.83 17.23 9.02
N ALA A 37 1.82 15.98 9.50
CA ALA A 37 1.67 14.85 8.65
C ALA A 37 0.37 15.19 7.93
N GLU A 38 0.50 15.89 6.80
CA GLU A 38 -0.56 16.01 5.81
C GLU A 38 -0.96 14.57 5.65
N ARG A 39 -2.08 14.22 6.30
CA ARG A 39 -2.72 12.93 6.20
C ARG A 39 -2.83 12.78 4.70
N ARG A 40 -1.90 12.01 4.08
CA ARG A 40 -1.85 11.82 2.63
C ARG A 40 -3.26 11.47 2.29
N GLN A 41 -4.00 12.42 1.73
CA GLN A 41 -5.42 12.24 1.55
C GLN A 41 -5.42 11.07 0.59
N ARG A 42 -5.84 9.90 1.08
CA ARG A 42 -5.95 8.71 0.27
C ARG A 42 -7.08 9.09 -0.68
N LEU A 43 -6.70 9.69 -1.81
CA LEU A 43 -7.64 10.20 -2.79
C LEU A 43 -8.31 8.97 -3.35
N SER A 44 -9.47 8.69 -2.80
CA SER A 44 -10.34 7.64 -3.25
C SER A 44 -10.68 7.97 -4.69
N VAL A 45 -10.28 7.13 -5.63
CA VAL A 45 -10.89 7.11 -6.96
C VAL A 45 -12.39 7.08 -6.74
N GLN A 46 -13.07 8.19 -7.00
CA GLN A 46 -14.47 8.36 -6.62
C GLN A 46 -15.29 7.33 -7.38
N ALA A 47 -16.06 6.50 -6.65
CA ALA A 47 -16.79 5.36 -7.19
C ALA A 47 -17.99 5.73 -8.11
N GLY A 48 -18.08 6.97 -8.60
CA GLY A 48 -19.09 7.45 -9.56
C GLY A 48 -18.60 7.49 -11.01
N ARG A 49 -19.47 7.84 -11.98
CA ARG A 49 -19.08 8.08 -13.39
C ARG A 49 -18.34 9.42 -13.53
N VAL A 50 -17.11 9.46 -13.04
CA VAL A 50 -16.21 10.63 -13.05
C VAL A 50 -14.90 10.26 -13.73
N CYS A 51 -14.31 11.21 -14.46
CA CYS A 51 -12.97 11.06 -15.02
C CYS A 51 -11.92 11.21 -13.93
N ASP A 52 -11.01 10.25 -13.81
CA ASP A 52 -9.99 10.25 -12.75
C ASP A 52 -9.09 11.51 -12.84
N LEU A 53 -8.57 11.82 -14.04
CA LEU A 53 -7.62 12.93 -14.22
C LEU A 53 -8.22 14.34 -14.22
N THR A 54 -9.48 14.51 -14.65
CA THR A 54 -10.06 15.85 -14.84
C THR A 54 -11.26 16.14 -13.95
N GLY A 55 -11.74 15.16 -13.18
CA GLY A 55 -12.92 15.30 -12.34
C GLY A 55 -14.23 15.55 -13.10
N LYS A 56 -14.24 15.42 -14.44
CA LYS A 56 -15.45 15.66 -15.25
C LYS A 56 -16.56 14.69 -14.84
N LYS A 57 -17.71 15.26 -14.53
CA LYS A 57 -18.95 14.57 -14.12
C LYS A 57 -20.06 14.79 -15.15
N ALA A 58 -21.13 14.01 -15.01
CA ALA A 58 -22.31 14.16 -15.85
C ALA A 58 -22.92 15.56 -15.71
N ASN A 59 -23.47 16.07 -16.81
CA ASN A 59 -24.21 17.34 -16.83
C ASN A 59 -25.72 17.07 -16.74
N ASN A 60 -26.45 17.95 -16.06
CA ASN A 60 -27.91 17.93 -16.06
C ASN A 60 -28.41 18.60 -17.35
N GLY A 61 -29.32 17.94 -18.07
CA GLY A 61 -29.89 18.48 -19.30
C GLY A 61 -31.35 18.08 -19.48
N TYR A 62 -31.93 18.48 -20.62
CA TYR A 62 -33.29 18.13 -21.00
C TYR A 62 -33.32 17.48 -22.39
N THR A 63 -34.23 16.54 -22.60
CA THR A 63 -34.73 16.21 -23.94
C THR A 63 -35.95 17.09 -24.19
N VAL A 64 -35.95 17.81 -25.32
CA VAL A 64 -37.06 18.67 -25.73
C VAL A 64 -37.80 17.98 -26.88
N THR A 65 -39.12 17.80 -26.74
CA THR A 65 -39.97 17.25 -27.80
C THR A 65 -40.41 18.33 -28.77
N PHE A 66 -41.02 17.95 -29.90
CA PHE A 66 -41.63 18.88 -30.87
C PHE A 66 -42.61 19.86 -30.20
N SER A 67 -43.44 19.36 -29.29
CA SER A 67 -44.37 20.16 -28.46
C SER A 67 -43.70 20.94 -27.31
N HIS A 68 -42.38 21.08 -27.32
CA HIS A 68 -41.58 21.81 -26.31
C HIS A 68 -41.69 21.27 -24.88
N LYS A 69 -42.14 20.02 -24.68
CA LYS A 69 -42.12 19.37 -23.37
C LYS A 69 -40.67 19.06 -22.99
N ARG A 70 -40.26 19.45 -21.79
CA ARG A 70 -38.88 19.28 -21.28
C ARG A 70 -38.81 18.12 -20.31
N ILE A 71 -38.08 17.07 -20.69
CA ILE A 71 -37.88 15.86 -19.86
C ILE A 71 -36.46 15.87 -19.31
N LYS A 72 -36.30 15.80 -17.98
CA LYS A 72 -34.98 15.79 -17.32
C LYS A 72 -34.17 14.56 -17.76
N LYS A 73 -32.90 14.76 -18.13
CA LYS A 73 -31.94 13.69 -18.43
C LYS A 73 -30.54 14.05 -17.93
N LEU A 74 -29.72 13.03 -17.72
CA LEU A 74 -28.30 13.18 -17.44
C LEU A 74 -27.49 12.96 -18.71
N GLN A 75 -26.64 13.92 -19.05
CA GLN A 75 -25.65 13.82 -20.12
C GLN A 75 -24.35 13.26 -19.54
N GLY A 76 -24.12 11.96 -19.74
CA GLY A 76 -22.93 11.28 -19.26
C GLY A 76 -21.65 11.73 -19.97
N VAL A 77 -20.52 11.68 -19.24
CA VAL A 77 -19.18 11.88 -19.83
C VAL A 77 -18.80 10.63 -20.64
N ASN A 78 -18.16 10.83 -21.80
CA ASN A 78 -17.57 9.74 -22.58
C ASN A 78 -16.29 9.26 -21.87
N LEU A 79 -16.45 8.31 -20.95
CA LEU A 79 -15.39 7.69 -20.14
C LEU A 79 -14.97 6.36 -20.76
N GLN A 80 -13.66 6.12 -20.79
CA GLN A 80 -13.05 4.92 -21.36
C GLN A 80 -12.01 4.36 -20.38
N TYR A 81 -11.97 3.03 -20.23
CA TYR A 81 -10.88 2.36 -19.52
C TYR A 81 -9.71 2.19 -20.47
N LYS A 82 -8.59 2.86 -20.18
CA LYS A 82 -7.39 2.81 -21.02
C LYS A 82 -6.14 2.67 -20.16
N LYS A 83 -5.12 2.06 -20.74
CA LYS A 83 -3.77 2.04 -20.20
C LYS A 83 -3.03 3.25 -20.74
N VAL A 84 -2.51 4.09 -19.86
CA VAL A 84 -1.68 5.24 -20.23
C VAL A 84 -0.25 4.94 -19.84
N PHE A 85 0.68 5.18 -20.75
CA PHE A 85 2.10 4.99 -20.48
C PHE A 85 2.62 6.12 -19.58
N TRP A 86 3.33 5.74 -18.52
CA TRP A 86 4.04 6.67 -17.66
C TRP A 86 5.55 6.58 -17.96
N PRO A 87 6.14 7.61 -18.60
CA PRO A 87 7.55 7.56 -19.02
C PRO A 87 8.54 7.45 -17.85
N GLU A 88 8.34 8.19 -16.77
CA GLU A 88 9.26 8.23 -15.62
C GLU A 88 9.49 6.84 -15.00
N GLU A 89 8.39 6.15 -14.69
CA GLU A 89 8.45 4.85 -14.03
C GLU A 89 8.45 3.68 -15.04
N LYS A 90 8.44 3.97 -16.35
CA LYS A 90 8.39 2.98 -17.45
C LYS A 90 7.32 1.90 -17.20
N ARG A 91 6.09 2.33 -16.93
CA ARG A 91 4.96 1.43 -16.65
C ARG A 91 3.66 1.96 -17.24
N TRP A 92 2.73 1.05 -17.50
CA TRP A 92 1.40 1.35 -18.00
C TRP A 92 0.41 1.43 -16.84
N VAL A 93 -0.23 2.58 -16.63
CA VAL A 93 -1.23 2.78 -15.57
C VAL A 93 -2.63 2.60 -16.14
N ARG A 94 -3.46 1.75 -15.50
CA ARG A 94 -4.87 1.59 -15.89
C ARG A 94 -5.71 2.68 -15.23
N LEU A 95 -6.40 3.45 -16.07
CA LEU A 95 -7.21 4.60 -15.64
C LEU A 95 -8.56 4.61 -16.36
N ARG A 96 -9.55 5.27 -15.75
CA ARG A 96 -10.84 5.56 -16.37
C ARG A 96 -10.90 7.04 -16.75
N ILE A 97 -10.62 7.30 -18.02
CA ILE A 97 -10.30 8.63 -18.53
C ILE A 97 -11.37 9.09 -19.51
N SER A 98 -11.67 10.41 -19.53
CA SER A 98 -12.50 11.01 -20.57
C SER A 98 -11.71 11.20 -21.88
N THR A 99 -12.38 11.18 -23.03
CA THR A 99 -11.71 11.38 -24.32
C THR A 99 -10.98 12.73 -24.43
N LYS A 100 -11.48 13.78 -23.77
CA LYS A 100 -10.79 15.09 -23.69
C LYS A 100 -9.54 15.03 -22.81
N ALA A 101 -9.57 14.24 -21.75
CA ALA A 101 -8.41 14.04 -20.89
C ALA A 101 -7.31 13.24 -21.62
N MET A 102 -7.65 12.26 -22.46
CA MET A 102 -6.66 11.56 -23.31
C MET A 102 -5.86 12.54 -24.17
N LYS A 103 -6.55 13.43 -24.92
CA LYS A 103 -5.90 14.49 -25.71
C LYS A 103 -5.05 15.47 -24.88
N THR A 104 -5.35 15.60 -23.59
CA THR A 104 -4.61 16.52 -22.72
C THR A 104 -3.38 15.83 -22.13
N VAL A 105 -3.48 14.54 -21.82
CA VAL A 105 -2.33 13.70 -21.44
C VAL A 105 -1.28 13.69 -22.54
N GLU A 106 -1.70 13.58 -23.80
CA GLU A 106 -0.76 13.63 -24.95
C GLU A 106 -0.01 14.96 -25.05
N ARG A 107 -0.63 16.08 -24.63
CA ARG A 107 -0.04 17.43 -24.73
C ARG A 107 0.78 17.83 -23.50
N LYS A 108 0.26 17.57 -22.30
CA LYS A 108 0.88 17.99 -21.02
C LYS A 108 1.72 16.89 -20.37
N GLY A 109 1.48 15.63 -20.73
CA GLY A 109 1.98 14.46 -20.02
C GLY A 109 1.10 14.02 -18.86
N LEU A 110 1.29 12.75 -18.44
CA LEU A 110 0.51 12.14 -17.37
C LEU A 110 0.86 12.70 -15.98
N GLN A 111 2.15 12.96 -15.73
CA GLN A 111 2.65 13.39 -14.41
C GLN A 111 2.08 14.75 -13.99
N ALA A 112 2.10 15.73 -14.91
CA ALA A 112 1.57 17.06 -14.67
C ALA A 112 0.06 17.00 -14.38
N MET A 113 -0.70 16.27 -15.21
CA MET A 113 -2.13 16.08 -15.01
C MET A 113 -2.47 15.35 -13.71
N ALA A 114 -1.69 14.34 -13.32
CA ALA A 114 -1.89 13.63 -12.06
C ALA A 114 -1.66 14.55 -10.86
N LYS A 115 -0.62 15.39 -10.90
CA LYS A 115 -0.35 16.39 -9.87
C LYS A 115 -1.47 17.43 -9.77
N GLU A 116 -1.95 17.95 -10.90
CA GLU A 116 -3.11 18.86 -10.96
C GLU A 116 -4.37 18.22 -10.34
N ALA A 117 -4.58 16.93 -10.56
CA ALA A 117 -5.70 16.18 -10.02
C ALA A 117 -5.49 15.69 -8.57
N GLY A 118 -4.29 15.86 -8.01
CA GLY A 118 -3.87 15.28 -6.73
C GLY A 118 -3.65 13.76 -6.74
N LEU A 119 -3.78 13.08 -7.87
CA LEU A 119 -3.76 11.62 -7.92
C LEU A 119 -2.37 11.03 -7.65
N ASP A 120 -2.31 10.05 -6.75
CA ASP A 120 -1.13 9.22 -6.55
C ASP A 120 -1.07 8.08 -7.59
N LEU A 121 -0.16 8.21 -8.55
CA LEU A 121 0.04 7.20 -9.59
C LEU A 121 0.58 5.87 -9.02
N TYR A 122 1.31 5.88 -7.90
CA TYR A 122 1.92 4.68 -7.34
C TYR A 122 0.89 3.70 -6.80
N SER A 123 -0.21 4.22 -6.27
CA SER A 123 -1.32 3.41 -5.75
C SER A 123 -2.14 2.71 -6.84
N LEU A 124 -2.08 3.18 -8.09
CA LEU A 124 -2.97 2.70 -9.15
C LEU A 124 -2.52 1.36 -9.74
N PRO A 125 -3.48 0.53 -10.23
CA PRO A 125 -3.14 -0.71 -10.90
C PRO A 125 -2.33 -0.44 -12.17
N TYR A 126 -1.19 -1.10 -12.30
CA TYR A 126 -0.26 -0.90 -13.39
C TYR A 126 0.22 -2.21 -14.01
N THR A 127 0.84 -2.11 -15.18
CA THR A 127 1.59 -3.17 -15.84
C THR A 127 3.00 -2.65 -16.10
N ASP A 128 4.02 -3.32 -15.58
CA ASP A 128 5.41 -2.94 -15.79
C ASP A 128 5.81 -3.05 -17.26
N ALA A 129 6.62 -2.11 -17.75
CA ALA A 129 7.25 -2.18 -19.06
C ALA A 129 8.79 -2.31 -18.98
N ARG A 130 9.37 -2.41 -17.78
CA ARG A 130 10.82 -2.56 -17.57
C ARG A 130 11.25 -4.01 -17.85
N PRO A 131 12.21 -4.28 -18.76
CA PRO A 131 12.59 -5.64 -19.14
C PRO A 131 13.19 -6.42 -17.97
N GLN A 132 14.12 -5.83 -17.23
CA GLN A 132 14.75 -6.43 -16.04
C GLN A 132 13.73 -6.92 -15.00
N ARG A 133 12.65 -6.16 -14.80
CA ARG A 133 11.59 -6.53 -13.85
C ARG A 133 10.72 -7.66 -14.39
N LEU A 134 10.44 -7.66 -15.69
CA LEU A 134 9.71 -8.75 -16.33
C LEU A 134 10.52 -10.05 -16.28
N GLU A 135 11.83 -9.99 -16.52
CA GLU A 135 12.77 -11.12 -16.37
C GLU A 135 12.80 -11.62 -14.92
N TRP A 136 12.90 -10.71 -13.94
CA TRP A 136 12.85 -11.06 -12.53
C TRP A 136 11.53 -11.74 -12.14
N LEU A 137 10.39 -11.23 -12.61
CA LEU A 137 9.07 -11.84 -12.41
C LEU A 137 8.95 -13.21 -13.12
N ALA A 138 9.63 -13.42 -14.24
CA ALA A 138 9.65 -14.70 -14.93
C ALA A 138 10.49 -15.74 -14.17
N GLN A 139 11.60 -15.31 -13.56
CA GLN A 139 12.44 -16.16 -12.70
C GLN A 139 11.75 -16.51 -11.37
N GLN A 140 10.92 -15.60 -10.86
CA GLN A 140 10.19 -15.78 -9.60
C GLN A 140 8.69 -16.01 -9.85
N PRO A 141 8.25 -17.26 -10.05
CA PRO A 141 6.82 -17.54 -10.20
C PRO A 141 6.05 -17.07 -8.96
N VAL A 142 4.94 -16.37 -9.18
CA VAL A 142 4.13 -15.81 -8.10
C VAL A 142 3.57 -16.95 -7.26
N ASN A 143 4.07 -17.10 -6.03
CA ASN A 143 3.50 -18.04 -5.08
C ASN A 143 2.11 -17.53 -4.65
N PRO A 144 1.07 -18.38 -4.59
CA PRO A 144 -0.20 -17.99 -3.99
C PRO A 144 0.03 -17.44 -2.59
N PRO A 145 -0.65 -16.36 -2.18
CA PRO A 145 -0.49 -15.78 -0.85
C PRO A 145 -0.93 -16.82 0.19
N MET A 146 0.04 -17.55 0.73
CA MET A 146 -0.14 -18.47 1.84
C MET A 146 -0.14 -17.64 3.13
N SER A 147 -1.00 -17.98 4.08
CA SER A 147 -0.98 -17.32 5.40
C SER A 147 0.38 -17.50 6.07
N GLN A 148 1.07 -16.40 6.39
CA GLN A 148 2.36 -16.42 7.11
C GLN A 148 2.28 -17.16 8.45
N THR A 149 1.09 -17.30 9.05
CA THR A 149 0.83 -18.03 10.29
C THR A 149 1.28 -19.50 10.27
N ARG A 150 1.56 -20.07 9.09
CA ARG A 150 2.08 -21.43 8.90
C ARG A 150 3.57 -21.49 8.50
N VAL A 151 4.16 -20.38 8.07
CA VAL A 151 5.57 -20.34 7.65
C VAL A 151 6.42 -20.36 8.93
N GLY A 152 7.17 -21.44 9.15
CA GLY A 152 8.07 -21.58 10.31
C GLY A 152 7.46 -22.27 11.55
N LYS A 153 6.20 -22.70 11.54
CA LYS A 153 5.67 -23.60 12.58
C LYS A 153 5.92 -25.05 12.19
N SER A 154 7.03 -25.63 12.63
CA SER A 154 7.21 -27.07 12.60
C SER A 154 6.20 -27.69 13.59
N ARG A 155 5.03 -28.09 13.08
CA ARG A 155 4.29 -29.11 13.81
C ARG A 155 5.16 -30.35 13.76
N ARG A 156 5.77 -30.71 14.89
CA ARG A 156 6.44 -32.01 15.09
C ARG A 156 5.55 -33.08 14.45
N MET A 157 6.08 -33.79 13.45
CA MET A 157 5.32 -34.78 12.70
C MET A 157 4.80 -35.82 13.68
N LYS A 158 3.47 -35.96 13.79
CA LYS A 158 2.88 -36.92 14.74
C LYS A 158 3.08 -38.38 14.29
N ASN A 159 3.40 -38.63 13.01
CA ASN A 159 3.59 -39.98 12.48
C ASN A 159 4.41 -39.97 11.16
N PRO A 160 5.75 -40.12 11.21
CA PRO A 160 6.60 -40.10 10.02
C PRO A 160 6.43 -41.33 9.11
N GLU A 161 6.30 -42.54 9.68
CA GLU A 161 6.23 -43.79 8.93
C GLU A 161 4.95 -43.92 8.08
N LYS A 162 3.78 -43.56 8.63
CA LYS A 162 2.52 -43.57 7.85
C LYS A 162 2.49 -42.50 6.76
N LEU A 163 3.22 -41.40 6.93
CA LEU A 163 3.36 -40.36 5.92
C LEU A 163 4.29 -40.83 4.79
N ALA A 164 5.38 -41.53 5.12
CA ALA A 164 6.27 -42.15 4.14
C ALA A 164 5.57 -43.22 3.28
N ALA A 165 4.70 -44.04 3.89
CA ALA A 165 3.90 -45.05 3.19
C ALA A 165 2.69 -44.48 2.40
N SER A 166 2.35 -43.20 2.58
CA SER A 166 1.18 -42.59 1.95
C SER A 166 1.42 -42.32 0.47
N LYS A 167 0.63 -42.97 -0.40
CA LYS A 167 0.59 -42.69 -1.85
C LYS A 167 0.00 -41.30 -2.20
N LYS A 168 -0.61 -40.60 -1.23
CA LYS A 168 -1.24 -39.28 -1.45
C LYS A 168 -0.19 -38.18 -1.38
N LYS A 169 0.15 -37.60 -2.53
CA LYS A 169 1.03 -36.41 -2.63
C LYS A 169 0.34 -35.17 -2.01
N PRO A 170 1.11 -34.25 -1.39
CA PRO A 170 0.54 -33.03 -0.81
C PRO A 170 -0.12 -32.16 -1.88
N LEU A 171 -1.16 -31.45 -1.47
CA LEU A 171 -1.83 -30.44 -2.27
C LEU A 171 -1.02 -29.15 -2.21
N VAL A 172 -0.59 -28.66 -3.37
CA VAL A 172 0.12 -27.39 -3.52
C VAL A 172 -0.83 -26.40 -4.16
N ALA A 173 -0.87 -25.18 -3.62
CA ALA A 173 -1.62 -24.09 -4.23
C ALA A 173 -0.92 -23.65 -5.52
N ARG A 174 -1.63 -23.63 -6.64
CA ARG A 174 -1.15 -23.11 -7.92
C ARG A 174 -2.18 -22.13 -8.50
N TYR A 175 -1.71 -21.08 -9.15
CA TYR A 175 -2.57 -20.22 -9.97
C TYR A 175 -2.91 -20.93 -11.28
N ILE A 176 -4.17 -20.89 -11.71
CA ILE A 176 -4.54 -21.16 -13.11
C ILE A 176 -4.46 -19.84 -13.87
N LEU A 177 -3.91 -19.86 -15.10
CA LEU A 177 -3.92 -18.79 -16.11
C LEU A 177 -4.82 -17.59 -15.73
N GLY A 178 -4.31 -16.70 -14.87
CA GLY A 178 -5.09 -15.72 -14.12
C GLY A 178 -4.84 -15.75 -12.59
N ASN A 179 -5.82 -15.25 -11.81
CA ASN A 179 -5.71 -15.04 -10.35
C ASN A 179 -6.42 -16.11 -9.49
N ARG A 180 -6.98 -17.16 -10.09
CA ARG A 180 -7.74 -18.20 -9.36
C ARG A 180 -6.77 -19.26 -8.82
N VAL A 181 -6.79 -19.46 -7.50
CA VAL A 181 -5.95 -20.46 -6.82
C VAL A 181 -6.69 -21.79 -6.76
N ILE A 182 -6.04 -22.86 -7.20
CA ILE A 182 -6.49 -24.24 -6.98
C ILE A 182 -5.43 -25.02 -6.22
N LEU A 183 -5.89 -26.03 -5.47
CA LEU A 183 -5.03 -26.99 -4.80
C LEU A 183 -4.89 -28.22 -5.71
N THR A 184 -3.71 -28.41 -6.30
CA THR A 184 -3.40 -29.59 -7.11
C THR A 184 -2.38 -30.47 -6.40
N ARG A 185 -2.47 -31.79 -6.59
CA ARG A 185 -1.42 -32.71 -6.12
C ARG A 185 -0.18 -32.48 -6.97
N ASP A 186 0.95 -32.18 -6.34
CA ASP A 186 2.17 -31.90 -7.10
C ASP A 186 2.74 -33.20 -7.69
N PRO A 187 2.81 -33.35 -9.02
CA PRO A 187 3.33 -34.57 -9.63
C PRO A 187 4.83 -34.76 -9.36
N ALA A 188 5.58 -33.68 -9.13
CA ALA A 188 7.04 -33.68 -8.95
C ALA A 188 7.48 -33.69 -7.48
N TYR A 189 6.57 -33.86 -6.51
CA TYR A 189 6.93 -33.90 -5.10
C TYR A 189 7.75 -35.16 -4.75
N VAL A 190 9.02 -34.94 -4.41
CA VAL A 190 9.90 -35.93 -3.76
C VAL A 190 10.01 -35.54 -2.29
N PRO A 191 9.61 -36.40 -1.34
CA PRO A 191 9.70 -36.07 0.07
C PRO A 191 11.15 -35.99 0.54
N GLU A 192 11.47 -34.99 1.38
CA GLU A 192 12.83 -34.75 1.90
C GLU A 192 13.42 -35.91 2.73
N TYR A 193 12.58 -36.85 3.18
CA TYR A 193 12.97 -38.06 3.91
C TYR A 193 13.34 -39.26 3.02
N ALA A 194 13.33 -39.08 1.69
CA ALA A 194 13.63 -40.15 0.73
C ALA A 194 15.13 -40.29 0.39
N ASN A 195 16.00 -39.49 1.04
CA ASN A 195 17.46 -39.62 0.97
C ASN A 195 18.01 -40.13 2.30
#